data_AF-A0A1F5JLV9-F1
#
_entry.id   AF-A0A1F5JLV9-F1
#
_cell.length_a   1.000
_cell.length_b   1.000
_cell.length_c   1.000
_cell.angle_alpha   90.00
_cell.angle_beta   90.00
_cell.angle_gamma   90.00
#
_symmetry.space_group_name_H-M   'P 1'
#
loop_
_entity.id
_entity.type
_entity.pdbx_description
1 polymer ?
#
loop_
_entity_poly.entity_id
_entity_poly.type
_entity_poly.pdbx_seq_one_letter_code
_entity_poly.pdbx_strand_id
1 'polypeptide(L)'
;MKKFSIKLALLFFTLSIFNFSLLTFPAYAQGPDIGYSRLHPASPFYFLKAIREKLEIRFAGTPRTRMLWELEFAERRLREARTLLFVSQDLIQSTLERYVAELNRLPDKHQEKDELGLKIKGALKVHLTVLEQMYPEAKDAKAKMAIRSAMNRVIQRADVQSAVKLPVCSLFSKEASSSALNEVERMVLAERAKVCLQGAI
;
A
#
# COMPACT_ATOMS: atom_id res chain seq x y z
N MET A 1 38.97 -38.98 -29.38
CA MET A 1 37.62 -38.49 -29.78
C MET A 1 36.72 -38.01 -28.63
N LYS A 2 36.85 -38.48 -27.37
CA LYS A 2 35.97 -38.05 -26.24
C LYS A 2 36.07 -36.57 -25.79
N LYS A 3 37.22 -35.90 -25.97
CA LYS A 3 37.41 -34.50 -25.52
C LYS A 3 36.67 -33.45 -26.37
N PHE A 4 36.25 -33.79 -27.59
CA PHE A 4 35.63 -32.84 -28.51
C PHE A 4 34.13 -32.63 -28.21
N SER A 5 33.42 -33.69 -27.81
CA SER A 5 31.98 -33.64 -27.47
C SER A 5 31.67 -32.82 -26.21
N ILE A 6 32.59 -32.78 -25.23
CA ILE A 6 32.38 -32.04 -23.97
C ILE A 6 32.46 -30.52 -24.21
N LYS A 7 33.40 -30.08 -25.07
CA LYS A 7 33.54 -28.66 -25.43
C LYS A 7 32.34 -28.14 -26.23
N LEU A 8 31.76 -28.99 -27.09
CA LEU A 8 30.57 -28.66 -27.87
C LEU A 8 29.32 -28.57 -26.98
N ALA A 9 29.16 -29.47 -26.00
CA ALA A 9 28.05 -29.43 -25.05
C ALA A 9 28.08 -28.18 -24.14
N LEU A 10 29.27 -27.78 -23.68
CA LEU A 10 29.46 -26.55 -22.90
C LEU A 10 29.10 -25.30 -23.71
N LEU A 11 29.42 -25.28 -25.01
CA LEU A 11 29.11 -24.16 -25.89
C LEU A 11 27.60 -24.02 -26.14
N PHE A 12 26.89 -25.13 -26.32
CA PHE A 12 25.42 -25.13 -26.40
C PHE A 12 24.76 -24.69 -25.09
N PHE A 13 25.31 -25.11 -23.94
CA PHE A 13 24.79 -24.71 -22.63
C PHE A 13 24.95 -23.19 -22.40
N THR A 14 26.10 -22.62 -22.76
CA THR A 14 26.32 -21.16 -22.67
C THR A 14 25.46 -20.38 -23.67
N LEU A 15 25.25 -20.90 -24.88
CA LEU A 15 24.40 -20.25 -25.89
C LEU A 15 22.91 -20.27 -25.49
N SER A 16 22.48 -21.32 -24.78
CA SER A 16 21.12 -21.43 -24.25
C SER A 16 20.88 -20.47 -23.09
N ILE A 17 21.86 -20.27 -22.22
CA ILE A 17 21.76 -19.29 -21.12
C ILE A 17 21.76 -17.86 -21.67
N PHE A 18 22.59 -17.57 -22.68
CA PHE A 18 22.68 -16.24 -23.28
C PHE A 18 21.42 -15.84 -24.06
N ASN A 19 20.76 -16.78 -24.75
CA ASN A 19 19.47 -16.51 -25.41
C ASN A 19 18.30 -16.36 -24.41
N PHE A 20 18.35 -17.04 -23.26
CA PHE A 20 17.31 -16.90 -22.24
C PHE A 20 17.32 -15.52 -21.57
N SER A 21 18.49 -14.87 -21.48
CA SER A 21 18.62 -13.50 -20.95
C SER A 21 18.06 -12.41 -21.89
N LEU A 22 17.81 -12.71 -23.16
CA LEU A 22 17.31 -11.73 -24.14
C LEU A 22 15.78 -11.76 -24.32
N LEU A 23 15.07 -12.69 -23.67
CA LEU A 23 13.61 -12.81 -23.70
C LEU A 23 12.92 -12.29 -22.45
N THR A 24 13.64 -11.63 -21.54
CA THR A 24 13.00 -10.86 -20.47
C THR A 24 12.49 -9.55 -21.05
N PHE A 25 11.24 -9.56 -21.53
CA PHE A 25 10.51 -8.32 -21.78
C PHE A 25 10.54 -7.46 -20.50
N PRO A 26 10.84 -6.16 -20.59
CA PRO A 26 10.67 -5.28 -19.45
C PRO A 26 9.19 -5.28 -19.08
N ALA A 27 8.86 -5.88 -17.94
CA ALA A 27 7.56 -5.71 -17.30
C ALA A 27 7.52 -4.29 -16.76
N TYR A 28 7.02 -3.36 -17.57
CA TYR A 28 6.74 -2.00 -17.12
C TYR A 28 5.65 -2.07 -16.05
N ALA A 29 6.02 -1.77 -14.79
CA ALA A 29 5.05 -1.56 -13.72
C ALA A 29 4.15 -0.38 -14.12
N GLN A 30 2.87 -0.67 -14.41
CA GLN A 30 1.90 0.36 -14.72
C GLN A 30 1.41 1.02 -13.43
N GLY A 31 1.97 2.18 -13.11
CA GLY A 31 1.57 3.02 -11.99
C GLY A 31 2.42 2.81 -10.71
N PRO A 32 2.22 3.68 -9.69
CA PRO A 32 2.85 3.51 -8.39
C PRO A 32 2.22 2.30 -7.69
N ASP A 33 2.73 1.10 -7.97
CA ASP A 33 2.26 -0.14 -7.37
C ASP A 33 3.20 -0.58 -6.25
N ILE A 34 2.63 -0.77 -5.05
CA ILE A 34 3.32 -1.39 -3.91
C ILE A 34 3.32 -2.92 -3.99
N GLY A 35 2.56 -3.50 -4.93
CA GLY A 35 2.42 -4.93 -5.16
C GLY A 35 1.53 -5.65 -4.14
N TYR A 36 1.70 -6.98 -4.08
CA TYR A 36 0.93 -7.90 -3.24
C TYR A 36 1.83 -8.57 -2.19
N SER A 37 1.24 -9.02 -1.08
CA SER A 37 1.97 -9.72 -0.03
C SER A 37 1.81 -11.23 -0.14
N ARG A 38 2.93 -11.96 -0.20
CA ARG A 38 2.93 -13.43 -0.12
C ARG A 38 2.50 -13.94 1.24
N LEU A 39 2.85 -13.21 2.31
CA LEU A 39 2.49 -13.55 3.68
C LEU A 39 1.46 -12.54 4.17
N HIS A 40 0.23 -13.01 4.38
CA HIS A 40 -0.93 -12.19 4.73
C HIS A 40 -1.68 -12.79 5.93
N PRO A 41 -2.60 -12.04 6.56
CA PRO A 41 -3.26 -12.47 7.79
C PRO A 41 -4.03 -13.79 7.71
N ALA A 42 -4.56 -14.16 6.54
CA ALA A 42 -5.18 -15.47 6.33
C ALA A 42 -4.18 -16.65 6.23
N SER A 43 -2.86 -16.39 6.24
CA SER A 43 -1.84 -17.45 6.17
C SER A 43 -1.58 -18.06 7.56
N PRO A 44 -1.43 -19.39 7.68
CA PRO A 44 -1.15 -20.05 8.96
C PRO A 44 0.20 -19.63 9.57
N PHE A 45 1.15 -19.19 8.73
CA PHE A 45 2.49 -18.78 9.17
C PHE A 45 2.60 -17.28 9.43
N TYR A 46 1.48 -16.55 9.45
CA TYR A 46 1.49 -15.10 9.61
C TYR A 46 2.11 -14.64 10.95
N PHE A 47 2.03 -15.46 12.00
CA PHE A 47 2.65 -15.17 13.29
C PHE A 47 4.18 -14.99 13.21
N LEU A 48 4.87 -15.67 12.28
CA LEU A 48 6.30 -15.49 12.06
C LEU A 48 6.63 -14.07 11.61
N LYS A 49 5.72 -13.42 10.87
CA LYS A 49 5.85 -12.02 10.49
C LYS A 49 5.85 -11.11 11.71
N ALA A 50 4.92 -11.33 12.65
CA ALA A 50 4.84 -10.53 13.86
C ALA A 50 6.10 -10.66 14.73
N ILE A 51 6.71 -11.85 14.79
CA ILE A 51 8.00 -12.06 15.47
C ILE A 51 9.10 -11.26 14.76
N ARG A 52 9.19 -11.38 13.44
CA ARG A 52 10.18 -10.65 12.63
C ARG A 52 10.05 -9.14 12.79
N GLU A 53 8.84 -8.59 12.70
CA GLU A 53 8.58 -7.15 12.83
C GLU A 53 8.98 -6.61 14.22
N LYS A 54 8.73 -7.40 15.28
CA LYS A 54 9.20 -7.05 16.63
C LYS A 54 10.72 -7.01 16.72
N LEU A 55 11.43 -7.91 16.07
CA LEU A 55 12.89 -7.89 16.01
C LEU A 55 13.39 -6.69 15.20
N GLU A 56 12.80 -6.43 14.03
CA GLU A 56 13.15 -5.28 13.17
C GLU A 56 13.05 -3.94 13.92
N ILE A 57 11.96 -3.72 14.68
CA ILE A 57 11.83 -2.51 15.52
C ILE A 57 12.78 -2.54 16.72
N ARG A 58 12.95 -3.68 17.41
CA ARG A 58 13.82 -3.76 18.59
C ARG A 58 15.28 -3.47 18.24
N PHE A 59 15.73 -3.89 17.06
CA PHE A 59 17.08 -3.66 16.56
C PHE A 59 17.21 -2.39 15.73
N ALA A 60 16.18 -1.53 15.66
CA ALA A 60 16.28 -0.22 15.06
C ALA A 60 17.11 0.70 15.97
N GLY A 61 18.42 0.80 15.69
CA GLY A 61 19.37 1.52 16.54
C GLY A 61 19.18 3.04 16.64
N THR A 62 18.31 3.64 15.82
CA THR A 62 18.03 5.08 15.86
C THR A 62 16.54 5.40 15.72
N PRO A 63 16.06 6.54 16.25
CA PRO A 63 14.67 6.99 16.06
C PRO A 63 14.28 7.11 14.58
N ARG A 64 15.19 7.60 13.73
CA ARG A 64 14.98 7.72 12.29
C ARG A 64 14.79 6.35 11.64
N THR A 65 15.65 5.38 11.97
CA THR A 65 15.52 3.99 11.47
C THR A 65 14.21 3.37 11.92
N ARG A 66 13.79 3.64 13.17
CA ARG A 66 12.49 3.18 13.67
C ARG A 66 11.34 3.74 12.85
N MET A 67 11.32 5.05 12.58
CA MET A 67 10.29 5.67 11.73
C MET A 67 10.27 5.08 10.31
N LEU A 68 11.45 4.77 9.74
CA LEU A 68 11.51 4.08 8.45
C LEU A 68 10.87 2.68 8.51
N TRP A 69 11.04 1.95 9.61
CA TRP A 69 10.36 0.68 9.83
C TRP A 69 8.86 0.82 9.99
N GLU A 70 8.37 1.80 10.76
CA GLU A 70 6.92 2.04 10.90
C GLU A 70 6.29 2.37 9.52
N LEU A 71 6.99 3.17 8.68
CA LEU A 71 6.52 3.46 7.32
C LEU A 71 6.49 2.19 6.44
N GLU A 72 7.54 1.37 6.49
CA GLU A 72 7.60 0.08 5.79
C GLU A 72 6.51 -0.88 6.29
N PHE A 73 6.19 -0.87 7.58
CA PHE A 73 5.12 -1.70 8.14
C PHE A 73 3.76 -1.25 7.66
N ALA A 74 3.52 0.06 7.58
CA ALA A 74 2.32 0.60 6.95
C ALA A 74 2.20 0.10 5.50
N GLU A 75 3.25 0.22 4.69
CA GLU A 75 3.24 -0.27 3.31
C GLU A 75 2.97 -1.77 3.22
N ARG A 76 3.59 -2.58 4.09
CA ARG A 76 3.33 -4.03 4.18
C ARG A 76 1.89 -4.35 4.51
N ARG A 77 1.27 -3.64 5.46
CA ARG A 77 -0.16 -3.81 5.80
C ARG A 77 -1.04 -3.45 4.60
N LEU A 78 -0.66 -2.44 3.81
CA LEU A 78 -1.42 -2.07 2.61
C LEU A 78 -1.29 -3.13 1.50
N ARG A 79 -0.10 -3.71 1.27
CA ARG A 79 0.09 -4.87 0.37
C ARG A 79 -0.73 -6.08 0.80
N GLU A 80 -0.80 -6.35 2.10
CA GLU A 80 -1.63 -7.41 2.65
C GLU A 80 -3.10 -7.15 2.39
N ALA A 81 -3.60 -5.94 2.68
CA ALA A 81 -4.98 -5.56 2.42
C ALA A 81 -5.34 -5.70 0.93
N ARG A 82 -4.42 -5.32 0.02
CA ARG A 82 -4.57 -5.54 -1.43
C ARG A 82 -4.69 -7.02 -1.79
N THR A 83 -3.92 -7.88 -1.13
CA THR A 83 -3.99 -9.34 -1.34
C THR A 83 -5.30 -9.93 -0.80
N LEU A 84 -5.76 -9.42 0.35
CA LEU A 84 -6.99 -9.87 1.00
C LEU A 84 -8.25 -9.60 0.17
N LEU A 85 -8.22 -8.68 -0.81
CA LEU A 85 -9.31 -8.49 -1.78
C LEU A 85 -9.68 -9.80 -2.51
N PHE A 86 -8.69 -10.67 -2.76
CA PHE A 86 -8.85 -11.91 -3.51
C PHE A 86 -8.92 -13.16 -2.63
N VAL A 87 -8.50 -13.05 -1.35
CA VAL A 87 -8.38 -14.20 -0.44
C VAL A 87 -9.45 -14.19 0.65
N SER A 88 -9.62 -13.08 1.37
CA SER A 88 -10.53 -13.01 2.53
C SER A 88 -10.80 -11.55 2.90
N GLN A 89 -11.88 -10.97 2.36
CA GLN A 89 -12.20 -9.55 2.56
C GLN A 89 -12.55 -9.20 4.02
N ASP A 90 -12.99 -10.16 4.83
CA ASP A 90 -13.28 -9.97 6.26
C ASP A 90 -12.07 -9.48 7.07
N LEU A 91 -10.86 -9.76 6.60
CA LEU A 91 -9.62 -9.37 7.28
C LEU A 91 -9.10 -7.99 6.83
N ILE A 92 -9.73 -7.36 5.84
CA ILE A 92 -9.30 -6.05 5.32
C ILE A 92 -9.43 -4.98 6.40
N GLN A 93 -10.54 -4.97 7.15
CA GLN A 93 -10.76 -3.94 8.18
C GLN A 93 -9.64 -3.93 9.23
N SER A 94 -9.40 -5.06 9.90
CA SER A 94 -8.35 -5.15 10.93
C SER A 94 -6.95 -4.93 10.37
N THR A 95 -6.72 -5.23 9.09
CA THR A 95 -5.44 -4.97 8.42
C THR A 95 -5.24 -3.48 8.14
N LEU A 96 -6.29 -2.79 7.68
CA LEU A 96 -6.26 -1.34 7.45
C LEU A 96 -6.23 -0.53 8.75
N GLU A 97 -6.83 -1.02 9.82
CA GLU A 97 -6.70 -0.42 11.16
C GLU A 97 -5.24 -0.46 11.64
N ARG A 98 -4.55 -1.58 11.44
CA ARG A 98 -3.11 -1.69 11.72
C ARG A 98 -2.29 -0.76 10.82
N TYR A 99 -2.56 -0.73 9.52
CA TYR A 99 -1.93 0.21 8.59
C TYR A 99 -1.99 1.66 9.10
N VAL A 100 -3.17 2.11 9.51
CA VAL A 100 -3.34 3.46 10.08
C VAL A 100 -2.60 3.61 11.40
N ALA A 101 -2.61 2.60 12.26
CA ALA A 101 -1.87 2.65 13.53
C ALA A 101 -0.36 2.82 13.32
N GLU A 102 0.22 2.16 12.31
CA GLU A 102 1.62 2.33 11.92
C GLU A 102 1.89 3.78 11.43
N LEU A 103 1.00 4.33 10.58
CA LEU A 103 1.12 5.72 10.13
C LEU A 103 1.00 6.73 11.28
N ASN A 104 0.14 6.49 12.27
CA ASN A 104 -0.05 7.38 13.41
C ASN A 104 1.17 7.43 14.35
N ARG A 105 2.11 6.49 14.23
CA ARG A 105 3.41 6.55 14.94
C ARG A 105 4.43 7.45 14.23
N LEU A 106 4.17 7.82 12.98
CA LEU A 106 4.98 8.77 12.23
C LEU A 106 4.55 10.19 12.56
N PRO A 107 5.49 11.14 12.70
CA PRO A 107 5.13 12.55 12.72
C PRO A 107 4.40 12.92 11.42
N ASP A 108 3.52 13.91 11.49
CA ASP A 108 2.77 14.45 10.36
C ASP A 108 3.12 15.91 10.07
N LYS A 109 4.06 16.47 10.83
CA LYS A 109 4.65 17.80 10.63
C LYS A 109 6.14 17.64 10.40
N HIS A 110 6.59 18.09 9.25
CA HIS A 110 7.97 17.97 8.80
C HIS A 110 8.49 19.32 8.35
N GLN A 111 9.79 19.54 8.54
CA GLN A 111 10.49 20.64 7.87
C GLN A 111 10.53 20.37 6.37
N GLU A 112 10.52 21.44 5.56
CA GLU A 112 10.37 21.32 4.10
C GLU A 112 11.47 20.49 3.41
N LYS A 113 12.67 20.45 4.00
CA LYS A 113 13.84 19.71 3.51
C LYS A 113 14.18 18.47 4.36
N ASP A 114 13.28 18.04 5.25
CA ASP A 114 13.46 16.79 5.99
C ASP A 114 13.33 15.59 5.03
N GLU A 115 14.44 14.90 4.79
CA GLU A 115 14.49 13.73 3.89
C GLU A 115 13.48 12.65 4.29
N LEU A 116 13.29 12.42 5.60
CA LEU A 116 12.31 11.47 6.09
C LEU A 116 10.88 11.96 5.79
N GLY A 117 10.60 13.23 6.05
CA GLY A 117 9.33 13.87 5.71
C GLY A 117 9.01 13.79 4.22
N LEU A 118 9.98 14.04 3.34
CA LEU A 118 9.81 13.87 1.89
C LEU A 118 9.47 12.43 1.51
N LYS A 119 10.15 11.45 2.14
CA LYS A 119 9.86 10.02 1.93
C LYS A 119 8.45 9.65 2.40
N ILE A 120 8.03 10.13 3.57
CA ILE A 120 6.67 9.91 4.09
C ILE A 120 5.64 10.50 3.14
N LYS A 121 5.80 11.76 2.72
CA LYS A 121 4.91 12.43 1.76
C LYS A 121 4.78 11.65 0.45
N GLY A 122 5.90 11.18 -0.09
CA GLY A 122 5.93 10.34 -1.29
C GLY A 122 5.15 9.04 -1.10
N ALA A 123 5.37 8.35 0.02
CA ALA A 123 4.67 7.11 0.35
C ALA A 123 3.16 7.32 0.56
N LEU A 124 2.74 8.39 1.25
CA LEU A 124 1.33 8.69 1.47
C LEU A 124 0.57 8.93 0.15
N LYS A 125 1.20 9.58 -0.82
CA LYS A 125 0.65 9.73 -2.17
C LYS A 125 0.40 8.37 -2.82
N VAL A 126 1.39 7.48 -2.78
CA VAL A 126 1.26 6.11 -3.30
C VAL A 126 0.18 5.33 -2.56
N HIS A 127 0.15 5.40 -1.24
CA HIS A 127 -0.82 4.70 -0.42
C HIS A 127 -2.26 5.10 -0.73
N LEU A 128 -2.52 6.40 -0.93
CA LEU A 128 -3.85 6.89 -1.32
C LEU A 128 -4.26 6.37 -2.70
N THR A 129 -3.35 6.39 -3.68
CA THR A 129 -3.61 5.79 -5.00
C THR A 129 -3.95 4.31 -4.90
N VAL A 130 -3.23 3.54 -4.08
CA VAL A 130 -3.52 2.11 -3.88
C VAL A 130 -4.87 1.90 -3.20
N LEU A 131 -5.22 2.68 -2.17
CA LEU A 131 -6.53 2.60 -1.52
C LEU A 131 -7.67 2.93 -2.47
N GLU A 132 -7.49 3.95 -3.33
CA GLU A 132 -8.46 4.31 -4.37
C GLU A 132 -8.65 3.18 -5.39
N GLN A 133 -7.57 2.49 -5.79
CA GLN A 133 -7.64 1.33 -6.68
C GLN A 133 -8.34 0.13 -6.01
N MET A 134 -8.08 -0.10 -4.73
CA MET A 134 -8.70 -1.19 -3.96
C MET A 134 -10.22 -0.98 -3.78
N TYR A 135 -10.68 0.27 -3.70
CA TYR A 135 -12.07 0.60 -3.42
C TYR A 135 -13.08 -0.02 -4.41
N PRO A 136 -12.95 0.12 -5.75
CA PRO A 136 -13.85 -0.53 -6.70
C PRO A 136 -13.68 -2.05 -6.77
N GLU A 137 -12.51 -2.59 -6.39
CA GLU A 137 -12.24 -4.04 -6.38
C GLU A 137 -12.89 -4.76 -5.18
N ALA A 138 -13.12 -4.03 -4.07
CA ALA A 138 -13.80 -4.58 -2.90
C ALA A 138 -15.26 -4.91 -3.22
N LYS A 139 -15.66 -6.15 -2.87
CA LYS A 139 -17.02 -6.66 -3.10
C LYS A 139 -17.87 -6.53 -1.84
N ASP A 140 -17.24 -6.71 -0.69
CA ASP A 140 -17.88 -6.62 0.61
C ASP A 140 -18.07 -5.16 1.07
N ALA A 141 -19.24 -4.87 1.65
CA ALA A 141 -19.58 -3.53 2.11
C ALA A 141 -18.69 -3.07 3.29
N LYS A 142 -18.31 -3.98 4.20
CA LYS A 142 -17.41 -3.67 5.31
C LYS A 142 -16.00 -3.37 4.79
N ALA A 143 -15.51 -4.12 3.80
CA ALA A 143 -14.25 -3.84 3.14
C ALA A 143 -14.26 -2.46 2.46
N LYS A 144 -15.30 -2.11 1.70
CA LYS A 144 -15.47 -0.76 1.13
C LYS A 144 -15.50 0.33 2.20
N MET A 145 -16.18 0.10 3.31
CA MET A 145 -16.21 1.04 4.44
C MET A 145 -14.83 1.19 5.08
N ALA A 146 -14.10 0.11 5.29
CA ALA A 146 -12.75 0.13 5.84
C ALA A 146 -11.77 0.90 4.95
N ILE A 147 -11.83 0.68 3.63
CA ILE A 147 -11.01 1.42 2.66
C ILE A 147 -11.34 2.92 2.69
N ARG A 148 -12.62 3.30 2.67
CA ARG A 148 -13.05 4.71 2.82
C ARG A 148 -12.57 5.33 4.13
N SER A 149 -12.66 4.59 5.23
CA SER A 149 -12.19 5.03 6.55
C SER A 149 -10.68 5.27 6.55
N ALA A 150 -9.89 4.33 5.98
CA ALA A 150 -8.45 4.47 5.86
C ALA A 150 -8.06 5.69 5.01
N MET A 151 -8.68 5.87 3.82
CA MET A 151 -8.45 7.05 2.98
C MET A 151 -8.74 8.35 3.75
N ASN A 152 -9.87 8.42 4.47
CA ASN A 152 -10.23 9.59 5.26
C ASN A 152 -9.20 9.90 6.36
N ARG A 153 -8.66 8.87 7.03
CA ARG A 153 -7.63 9.09 8.06
C ARG A 153 -6.31 9.57 7.48
N VAL A 154 -5.95 9.10 6.29
CA VAL A 154 -4.71 9.53 5.62
C VAL A 154 -4.81 10.98 5.15
N ILE A 155 -5.88 11.38 4.46
CA ILE A 155 -6.05 12.75 3.95
C ILE A 155 -6.17 13.82 5.06
N GLN A 156 -6.50 13.41 6.29
CA GLN A 156 -6.55 14.29 7.47
C GLN A 156 -5.16 14.60 8.04
N ARG A 157 -4.11 13.90 7.64
CA ARG A 157 -2.75 14.21 8.09
C ARG A 157 -2.26 15.53 7.52
N ALA A 158 -1.48 16.28 8.31
CA ALA A 158 -0.97 17.60 7.93
C ALA A 158 0.09 17.58 6.82
N ASP A 159 0.77 16.45 6.63
CA ASP A 159 1.81 16.24 5.61
C ASP A 159 1.28 15.84 4.23
N VAL A 160 -0.02 15.53 4.11
CA VAL A 160 -0.64 15.22 2.82
C VAL A 160 -0.94 16.51 2.06
N GLN A 161 -0.32 16.66 0.88
CA GLN A 161 -0.50 17.81 0.01
C GLN A 161 -1.94 17.91 -0.50
N SER A 162 -2.48 19.13 -0.61
CA SER A 162 -3.85 19.40 -1.06
C SER A 162 -4.20 18.73 -2.39
N ALA A 163 -3.29 18.80 -3.38
CA ALA A 163 -3.47 18.17 -4.69
C ALA A 163 -3.64 16.63 -4.60
N VAL A 164 -3.03 15.99 -3.60
CA VAL A 164 -3.13 14.54 -3.37
C VAL A 164 -4.46 14.16 -2.70
N LYS A 165 -5.13 15.10 -2.01
CA LYS A 165 -6.43 14.87 -1.36
C LYS A 165 -7.59 14.85 -2.37
N LEU A 166 -7.47 15.59 -3.47
CA LEU A 166 -8.57 15.83 -4.41
C LEU A 166 -9.24 14.56 -4.96
N PRO A 167 -8.52 13.50 -5.39
CA PRO A 167 -9.17 12.30 -5.91
C PRO A 167 -10.02 11.59 -4.84
N VAL A 168 -9.53 11.53 -3.60
CA VAL A 168 -10.29 11.00 -2.46
C VAL A 168 -11.51 11.87 -2.14
N CYS A 169 -11.37 13.21 -2.13
CA CYS A 169 -12.50 14.10 -1.90
C CYS A 169 -13.59 13.90 -2.97
N SER A 170 -13.20 13.77 -4.23
CA SER A 170 -14.11 13.51 -5.36
C SER A 170 -14.80 12.16 -5.22
N LEU A 171 -14.07 11.12 -4.83
CA LEU A 171 -14.61 9.79 -4.55
C LEU A 171 -15.68 9.87 -3.45
N PHE A 172 -15.42 10.56 -2.34
CA PHE A 172 -16.41 10.72 -1.27
C PHE A 172 -17.64 11.50 -1.73
N SER A 173 -17.47 12.57 -2.51
CA SER A 173 -18.58 13.33 -3.07
C SER A 173 -19.45 12.47 -4.00
N LYS A 174 -18.83 11.69 -4.87
CA LYS A 174 -19.52 10.75 -5.77
C LYS A 174 -20.29 9.70 -4.97
N GLU A 175 -19.65 9.04 -4.02
CA GLU A 175 -20.28 7.98 -3.22
C GLU A 175 -21.40 8.51 -2.31
N ALA A 176 -21.32 9.75 -1.83
CA ALA A 176 -22.39 10.38 -1.07
C ALA A 176 -23.72 10.48 -1.85
N SER A 177 -23.66 10.49 -3.18
CA SER A 177 -24.83 10.48 -4.08
C SER A 177 -25.33 9.07 -4.44
N SER A 178 -24.63 8.02 -4.00
CA SER A 178 -24.93 6.63 -4.36
C SER A 178 -26.19 6.12 -3.67
N SER A 179 -27.10 5.55 -4.46
CA SER A 179 -28.29 4.84 -3.94
C SER A 179 -27.95 3.52 -3.25
N ALA A 180 -26.73 3.01 -3.43
CA ALA A 180 -26.26 1.78 -2.77
C ALA A 180 -25.93 1.96 -1.28
N LEU A 181 -25.85 3.20 -0.80
CA LEU A 181 -25.55 3.53 0.60
C LEU A 181 -26.83 3.92 1.36
N ASN A 182 -26.84 3.64 2.66
CA ASN A 182 -27.92 4.12 3.53
C ASN A 182 -27.79 5.64 3.78
N GLU A 183 -28.84 6.23 4.35
CA GLU A 183 -28.91 7.68 4.55
C GLU A 183 -27.79 8.23 5.45
N VAL A 184 -27.46 7.52 6.54
CA VAL A 184 -26.39 7.90 7.46
C VAL A 184 -25.03 7.88 6.76
N GLU A 185 -24.76 6.83 5.98
CA GLU A 185 -23.51 6.73 5.21
C GLU A 185 -23.38 7.84 4.17
N ARG A 186 -24.47 8.18 3.47
CA ARG A 186 -24.47 9.30 2.51
C ARG A 186 -24.18 10.62 3.20
N MET A 187 -24.82 10.91 4.33
CA MET A 187 -24.57 12.12 5.11
C MET A 187 -23.11 12.20 5.60
N VAL A 188 -22.58 11.11 6.17
CA VAL A 188 -21.18 11.06 6.64
C VAL A 188 -20.20 11.30 5.51
N LEU A 189 -20.44 10.71 4.32
CA LEU A 189 -19.58 10.95 3.16
C LEU A 189 -19.69 12.35 2.59
N ALA A 190 -20.90 12.92 2.54
CA ALA A 190 -21.11 14.28 2.08
C ALA A 190 -20.35 15.29 2.95
N GLU A 191 -20.42 15.12 4.28
CA GLU A 191 -19.69 15.98 5.21
C GLU A 191 -18.18 15.80 5.09
N ARG A 192 -17.69 14.56 4.98
CA ARG A 192 -16.25 14.29 4.74
C ARG A 192 -15.77 14.91 3.44
N ALA A 193 -16.54 14.81 2.36
CA ALA A 193 -16.21 15.41 1.07
C ALA A 193 -16.12 16.93 1.18
N LYS A 194 -17.09 17.57 1.85
CA LYS A 194 -17.11 19.02 2.09
C LYS A 194 -15.88 19.48 2.87
N VAL A 195 -15.58 18.85 4.01
CA VAL A 195 -14.41 19.18 4.84
C VAL A 195 -13.11 18.95 4.04
N CYS A 196 -13.03 17.87 3.27
CA CYS A 196 -11.87 17.54 2.44
C CYS A 196 -11.61 18.61 1.37
N LEU A 197 -12.65 19.05 0.66
CA LEU A 197 -12.55 20.07 -0.38
C LEU A 197 -12.15 21.43 0.19
N GLN A 198 -12.70 21.81 1.35
CA GLN A 198 -12.32 23.06 2.03
C GLN A 198 -10.85 23.09 2.46
N GLY A 199 -10.28 21.93 2.80
CA GLY A 199 -8.86 21.80 3.13
C GLY A 199 -7.94 21.51 1.95
N ALA A 200 -8.50 21.42 0.73
CA ALA A 200 -7.76 21.16 -0.51
C ALA A 200 -7.68 22.38 -1.45
N ILE A 201 -8.52 23.39 -1.23
CA ILE A 201 -8.51 24.71 -1.89
C ILE A 201 -7.66 25.67 -1.06
#